data_AF-A0A970T7G8-F1
#
_entry.id   AF-A0A970T7G8-F1
#
_cell.length_a   1.000
_cell.length_b   1.000
_cell.length_c   1.000
_cell.angle_alpha   90.00
_cell.angle_beta   90.00
_cell.angle_gamma   90.00
#
_symmetry.space_group_name_H-M   'P 1'
#
loop_
_entity.id
_entity.type
_entity.pdbx_description
1 polymer ?
#
loop_
_entity_poly.entity_id
_entity_poly.type
_entity_poly.pdbx_seq_one_letter_code
_entity_poly.pdbx_strand_id
1 'polypeptide(L)'
;MRKTILPQILILLFLAGNLFNAAAQNAADLQKWNAGKPFTGLKKGSRLVYTQYDGKGKVQGYNRQTIDEITHGANRVEATVTTEFTDRKGKTLNSGTAVLSFRNGNFQVDLIDLIADQRLQNFDIEADVSRREMLIPERLAPGQILPEASATFDMKMKTGQSAITLPSLTFRVFDRRFENAETVETPAGKYLCAKIVQTVEAEYPLIGKQAFTSTSWTSKEIGTIKSEGYNSKGNLVSTVLLTEFIE
;
A
#
# COMPACT_ATOMS: atom_id res chain seq x y z
N MET A 1 -34.72 42.37 -21.76
CA MET A 1 -33.90 41.13 -21.82
C MET A 1 -33.79 40.52 -20.43
N ARG A 2 -34.66 39.56 -20.08
CA ARG A 2 -34.51 38.77 -18.83
C ARG A 2 -33.49 37.67 -19.11
N LYS A 3 -32.25 37.84 -18.61
CA LYS A 3 -31.23 36.79 -18.68
C LYS A 3 -31.72 35.59 -17.85
N THR A 4 -31.67 34.42 -18.47
CA THR A 4 -32.07 33.11 -17.95
C THR A 4 -31.16 32.70 -16.79
N ILE A 5 -31.52 33.10 -15.56
CA ILE A 5 -30.79 32.75 -14.32
C ILE A 5 -31.20 31.35 -13.79
N LEU A 6 -32.37 30.85 -14.20
CA LEU A 6 -32.95 29.58 -13.75
C LEU A 6 -32.09 28.31 -14.00
N PRO A 7 -31.45 28.11 -15.17
CA PRO A 7 -30.70 26.87 -15.42
C PRO A 7 -29.39 26.80 -14.63
N GLN A 8 -28.74 27.93 -14.34
CA GLN A 8 -27.49 27.97 -13.57
C GLN A 8 -27.72 27.66 -12.08
N ILE A 9 -28.83 28.15 -11.50
CA ILE A 9 -29.20 27.84 -10.11
C ILE A 9 -29.53 26.36 -9.95
N LEU A 10 -30.22 25.74 -10.92
CA LEU A 10 -30.58 24.32 -10.86
C LEU A 10 -29.35 23.40 -10.95
N ILE A 11 -28.37 23.75 -11.80
CA ILE A 11 -27.08 23.03 -11.89
C ILE A 11 -26.28 23.15 -10.59
N LEU A 12 -26.22 24.35 -9.99
CA LEU A 12 -25.55 24.58 -8.71
C LEU A 12 -26.20 23.80 -7.55
N LEU A 13 -27.54 23.75 -7.49
CA LEU A 13 -28.26 22.95 -6.48
C LEU A 13 -28.04 21.45 -6.66
N PHE A 14 -27.97 20.95 -7.90
CA PHE A 14 -27.67 19.54 -8.18
C PHE A 14 -26.23 19.17 -7.82
N LEU A 15 -25.25 20.03 -8.14
CA LEU A 15 -23.85 19.84 -7.75
C LEU A 15 -23.69 19.87 -6.22
N ALA A 16 -24.33 20.82 -5.54
CA ALA A 16 -24.33 20.89 -4.09
C ALA A 16 -24.95 19.63 -3.46
N GLY A 17 -26.10 19.17 -3.95
CA GLY A 17 -26.77 17.95 -3.46
C GLY A 17 -25.88 16.70 -3.58
N ASN A 18 -25.18 16.53 -4.71
CA ASN A 18 -24.25 15.41 -4.90
C ASN A 18 -23.03 15.50 -3.97
N LEU A 19 -22.48 16.70 -3.75
CA LEU A 19 -21.36 16.92 -2.84
C LEU A 19 -21.73 16.65 -1.38
N PHE A 20 -22.92 17.09 -0.94
CA PHE A 20 -23.43 16.77 0.40
C PHE A 20 -23.61 15.26 0.61
N ASN A 21 -24.13 14.55 -0.39
CA ASN A 21 -24.34 13.11 -0.31
C ASN A 21 -23.00 12.34 -0.26
N ALA A 22 -22.02 12.75 -1.06
CA ALA A 22 -20.67 12.17 -1.04
C ALA A 22 -19.95 12.41 0.30
N ALA A 23 -20.05 13.61 0.87
CA ALA A 23 -19.44 13.91 2.16
C ALA A 23 -20.07 13.09 3.31
N ALA A 24 -21.39 12.93 3.30
CA ALA A 24 -22.10 12.11 4.30
C ALA A 24 -21.70 10.62 4.18
N GLN A 25 -21.60 10.10 2.95
CA GLN A 25 -21.16 8.74 2.71
C GLN A 25 -19.71 8.51 3.20
N ASN A 26 -18.79 9.42 2.88
CA ASN A 26 -17.40 9.34 3.34
C ASN A 26 -17.29 9.35 4.88
N ALA A 27 -18.12 10.13 5.57
CA ALA A 27 -18.15 10.16 7.03
C ALA A 27 -18.66 8.84 7.62
N ALA A 28 -19.73 8.26 7.05
CA ALA A 28 -20.25 6.96 7.47
C ALA A 28 -19.26 5.82 7.22
N ASP A 29 -18.58 5.83 6.08
CA ASP A 29 -17.55 4.85 5.73
C ASP A 29 -16.32 4.96 6.64
N LEU A 30 -15.90 6.17 7.00
CA LEU A 30 -14.83 6.37 7.97
C LEU A 30 -15.22 5.85 9.35
N GLN A 31 -16.46 6.10 9.79
CA GLN A 31 -16.96 5.59 11.06
C GLN A 31 -16.92 4.06 11.10
N LYS A 32 -17.38 3.41 10.02
CA LYS A 32 -17.35 1.94 9.89
C LYS A 32 -15.91 1.41 9.86
N TRP A 33 -15.01 2.03 9.10
CA TRP A 33 -13.61 1.62 9.02
C TRP A 33 -12.94 1.73 10.41
N ASN A 34 -13.15 2.84 11.11
CA ASN A 34 -12.62 3.04 12.47
C ASN A 34 -13.16 2.02 13.48
N ALA A 35 -14.43 1.60 13.34
CA ALA A 35 -15.06 0.60 14.21
C ALA A 35 -14.61 -0.85 13.91
N GLY A 36 -14.05 -1.11 12.73
CA GLY A 36 -13.53 -2.43 12.36
C GLY A 36 -12.37 -2.88 13.25
N LYS A 37 -12.05 -4.18 13.19
CA LYS A 37 -10.94 -4.78 13.94
C LYS A 37 -9.81 -5.19 12.99
N PRO A 38 -8.55 -5.06 13.41
CA PRO A 38 -7.41 -5.38 12.55
C PRO A 38 -7.36 -6.88 12.25
N PHE A 39 -7.21 -7.19 10.97
CA PHE A 39 -6.91 -8.53 10.43
C PHE A 39 -7.92 -9.65 10.77
N THR A 40 -9.16 -9.33 11.15
CA THR A 40 -10.17 -10.34 11.50
C THR A 40 -10.69 -11.15 10.30
N GLY A 41 -10.43 -10.69 9.08
CA GLY A 41 -10.74 -11.44 7.87
C GLY A 41 -9.67 -12.48 7.51
N LEU A 42 -8.54 -12.53 8.23
CA LEU A 42 -7.46 -13.47 7.96
C LEU A 42 -7.45 -14.59 9.00
N LYS A 43 -7.15 -15.82 8.55
CA LYS A 43 -6.88 -16.97 9.42
C LYS A 43 -5.71 -17.78 8.86
N LYS A 44 -5.20 -18.71 9.66
CA LYS A 44 -4.18 -19.66 9.20
C LYS A 44 -4.70 -20.39 7.95
N GLY A 45 -3.90 -20.39 6.89
CA GLY A 45 -4.22 -20.98 5.60
C GLY A 45 -4.90 -20.02 4.62
N SER A 46 -5.31 -18.81 5.03
CA SER A 46 -5.85 -17.83 4.09
C SER A 46 -4.84 -17.51 2.98
N ARG A 47 -5.35 -17.36 1.75
CA ARG A 47 -4.54 -17.08 0.56
C ARG A 47 -5.02 -15.81 -0.12
N LEU A 48 -4.08 -14.92 -0.40
CA LEU A 48 -4.33 -13.67 -1.12
C LEU A 48 -3.52 -13.69 -2.42
N VAL A 49 -4.17 -13.40 -3.55
CA VAL A 49 -3.48 -13.26 -4.84
C VAL A 49 -3.68 -11.85 -5.35
N TYR A 50 -2.56 -11.14 -5.49
CA TYR A 50 -2.49 -9.82 -6.08
C TYR A 50 -1.97 -9.93 -7.50
N THR A 51 -2.73 -9.37 -8.44
CA THR A 51 -2.26 -9.19 -9.81
C THR A 51 -1.60 -7.83 -9.96
N GLN A 52 -0.41 -7.82 -10.57
CA GLN A 52 0.37 -6.62 -10.84
C GLN A 52 0.18 -6.22 -12.30
N TYR A 53 -0.19 -4.96 -12.55
CA TYR A 53 -0.43 -4.39 -13.87
C TYR A 53 0.54 -3.22 -14.12
N ASP A 54 0.93 -3.02 -15.39
CA ASP A 54 1.57 -1.78 -15.81
C ASP A 54 0.54 -0.65 -15.97
N GLY A 55 1.00 0.57 -16.23
CA GLY A 55 0.14 1.74 -16.47
C GLY A 55 -0.79 1.63 -17.68
N LYS A 56 -0.69 0.58 -18.50
CA LYS A 56 -1.59 0.27 -19.62
C LYS A 56 -2.57 -0.87 -19.29
N GLY A 57 -2.59 -1.36 -18.05
CA GLY A 57 -3.45 -2.44 -17.60
C GLY A 57 -2.99 -3.83 -18.02
N LYS A 58 -1.74 -4.00 -18.46
CA LYS A 58 -1.21 -5.31 -18.83
C LYS A 58 -0.59 -6.00 -17.62
N VAL A 59 -0.94 -7.27 -17.42
CA VAL A 59 -0.38 -8.13 -16.36
C VAL A 59 1.14 -8.25 -16.50
N GLN A 60 1.84 -7.94 -15.42
CA GLN A 60 3.30 -8.08 -15.28
C GLN A 60 3.68 -9.32 -14.46
N GLY A 61 2.82 -9.72 -13.51
CA GLY A 61 3.06 -10.84 -12.63
C GLY A 61 2.07 -10.89 -11.47
N TYR A 62 2.37 -11.76 -10.51
CA TYR A 62 1.51 -11.98 -9.34
C TYR A 62 2.32 -11.97 -8.06
N ASN A 63 1.71 -11.44 -6.99
CA ASN A 63 2.16 -11.65 -5.62
C ASN A 63 1.14 -12.58 -4.95
N ARG A 64 1.59 -13.74 -4.50
CA ARG A 64 0.77 -14.77 -3.84
C ARG A 64 1.19 -14.86 -2.39
N GLN A 65 0.25 -14.59 -1.49
CA GLN A 65 0.47 -14.62 -0.05
C GLN A 65 -0.28 -15.80 0.57
N THR A 66 0.35 -16.46 1.52
CA THR A 66 -0.27 -17.47 2.39
C THR A 66 -0.04 -17.06 3.84
N ILE A 67 -1.12 -17.02 4.62
CA ILE A 67 -1.05 -16.77 6.06
C ILE A 67 -0.65 -18.08 6.74
N ASP A 68 0.61 -18.19 7.14
CA ASP A 68 1.15 -19.42 7.75
C ASP A 68 0.67 -19.57 9.20
N GLU A 69 0.58 -18.44 9.89
CA GLU A 69 0.09 -18.32 11.26
C GLU A 69 -0.45 -16.91 11.50
N ILE A 70 -1.47 -16.79 12.34
CA ILE A 70 -2.00 -15.51 12.81
C ILE A 70 -2.46 -15.62 14.25
N THR A 71 -2.09 -14.64 15.07
CA THR A 71 -2.34 -14.63 16.50
C THR A 71 -3.02 -13.34 16.90
N HIS A 72 -4.19 -13.43 17.52
CA HIS A 72 -4.93 -12.28 18.05
C HIS A 72 -4.78 -12.19 19.57
N GLY A 73 -4.14 -11.12 20.03
CA GLY A 73 -4.13 -10.68 21.42
C GLY A 73 -4.96 -9.42 21.64
N ALA A 74 -5.07 -8.98 22.89
CA ALA A 74 -5.91 -7.84 23.25
C ALA A 74 -5.58 -6.54 22.48
N ASN A 75 -4.29 -6.24 22.32
CA ASN A 75 -3.78 -5.02 21.64
C ASN A 75 -2.70 -5.33 20.59
N ARG A 76 -2.63 -6.59 20.14
CA ARG A 76 -1.60 -7.09 19.23
C ARG A 76 -2.21 -8.10 18.28
N VAL A 77 -2.01 -7.93 16.99
CA VAL A 77 -2.21 -8.98 16.00
C VAL A 77 -0.91 -9.16 15.24
N GLU A 78 -0.50 -10.40 15.03
CA GLU A 78 0.65 -10.73 14.20
C GLU A 78 0.31 -11.89 13.29
N ALA A 79 0.69 -11.75 12.03
CA ALA A 79 0.59 -12.82 11.05
C ALA A 79 1.92 -13.03 10.35
N THR A 80 2.39 -14.27 10.31
CA THR A 80 3.52 -14.68 9.47
C THR A 80 2.99 -15.02 8.09
N VAL A 81 3.56 -14.40 7.07
CA VAL A 81 3.05 -14.47 5.70
C VAL A 81 4.15 -14.91 4.75
N THR A 82 4.01 -16.09 4.18
CA THR A 82 4.83 -16.49 3.03
C THR A 82 4.32 -15.78 1.78
N THR A 83 5.22 -15.07 1.10
CA THR A 83 4.94 -14.34 -0.13
C THR A 83 5.77 -14.92 -1.27
N GLU A 84 5.12 -15.19 -2.40
CA GLU A 84 5.73 -15.61 -3.65
C GLU A 84 5.43 -14.58 -4.75
N PHE A 85 6.49 -14.07 -5.39
CA PHE A 85 6.38 -13.21 -6.56
C PHE A 85 6.68 -14.02 -7.82
N THR A 86 5.83 -13.86 -8.83
CA THR A 86 5.92 -14.59 -10.09
C THR A 86 5.89 -13.64 -11.29
N ASP A 87 6.44 -14.07 -12.42
CA ASP A 87 6.21 -13.39 -13.70
C ASP A 87 4.77 -13.61 -14.20
N ARG A 88 4.39 -12.95 -15.30
CA ARG A 88 3.08 -13.11 -15.93
C ARG A 88 2.74 -14.55 -16.38
N LYS A 89 3.72 -15.46 -16.46
CA LYS A 89 3.53 -16.87 -16.81
C LYS A 89 3.44 -17.76 -15.55
N GLY A 90 3.54 -17.19 -14.36
CA GLY A 90 3.51 -17.90 -13.10
C GLY A 90 4.86 -18.50 -12.70
N LYS A 91 5.96 -18.16 -13.38
CA LYS A 91 7.30 -18.60 -12.96
C LYS A 91 7.72 -17.80 -11.74
N THR A 92 8.09 -18.48 -10.65
CA THR A 92 8.62 -17.87 -9.44
C THR A 92 9.88 -17.07 -9.73
N LEU A 93 9.88 -15.81 -9.29
CA LEU A 93 11.00 -14.88 -9.40
C LEU A 93 11.71 -14.71 -8.06
N ASN A 94 10.93 -14.68 -6.96
CA ASN A 94 11.41 -14.69 -5.59
C ASN A 94 10.31 -15.10 -4.63
N SER A 95 10.72 -15.50 -3.44
CA SER A 95 9.83 -15.77 -2.31
C SER A 95 10.48 -15.27 -1.02
N GLY A 96 9.67 -15.01 -0.01
CA GLY A 96 10.14 -14.61 1.30
C GLY A 96 9.03 -14.72 2.33
N THR A 97 9.39 -14.45 3.58
CA THR A 97 8.45 -14.41 4.69
C THR A 97 8.42 -12.97 5.23
N ALA A 98 7.21 -12.43 5.39
CA ALA A 98 6.96 -11.11 5.95
C ALA A 98 6.10 -11.24 7.21
N VAL A 99 6.08 -10.19 8.04
CA VAL A 99 5.22 -10.14 9.23
C VAL A 99 4.23 -9.00 9.09
N LEU A 100 2.94 -9.33 8.97
CA LEU A 100 1.88 -8.34 9.14
C LEU A 100 1.66 -8.13 10.64
N SER A 101 1.63 -6.88 11.07
CA SER A 101 1.45 -6.59 12.49
C SER A 101 0.56 -5.39 12.77
N PHE A 102 -0.24 -5.55 13.81
CA PHE A 102 -0.97 -4.49 14.47
C PHE A 102 -0.50 -4.45 15.91
N ARG A 103 0.15 -3.37 16.35
CA ARG A 103 0.69 -3.22 17.71
C ARG A 103 0.53 -1.77 18.14
N ASN A 104 0.23 -1.56 19.42
CA ASN A 104 0.12 -0.21 20.01
C ASN A 104 -0.82 0.73 19.23
N GLY A 105 -1.96 0.20 18.75
CA GLY A 105 -2.95 0.98 18.01
C GLY A 105 -2.50 1.37 16.59
N ASN A 106 -1.53 0.69 16.00
CA ASN A 106 -1.04 0.95 14.65
C ASN A 106 -0.86 -0.34 13.85
N PHE A 107 -1.28 -0.32 12.59
CA PHE A 107 -0.71 -1.22 11.58
C PHE A 107 0.74 -0.81 11.34
N GLN A 108 1.65 -1.77 11.40
CA GLN A 108 3.07 -1.58 11.14
C GLN A 108 3.45 -2.37 9.90
N VAL A 109 4.03 -1.68 8.92
CA VAL A 109 4.65 -2.29 7.75
C VAL A 109 6.13 -1.94 7.78
N ASP A 110 7.01 -2.93 7.84
CA ASP A 110 8.45 -2.69 7.76
C ASP A 110 8.83 -2.37 6.31
N LEU A 111 9.55 -1.27 6.11
CA LEU A 111 10.07 -0.90 4.79
C LEU A 111 11.02 -1.96 4.22
N ILE A 112 11.65 -2.81 5.04
CA ILE A 112 12.48 -3.92 4.54
C ILE A 112 11.64 -4.96 3.77
N ASP A 113 10.39 -5.16 4.16
CA ASP A 113 9.47 -6.07 3.46
C ASP A 113 9.05 -5.49 2.10
N LEU A 114 9.15 -4.17 1.92
CA LEU A 114 8.92 -3.47 0.65
C LEU A 114 10.12 -3.59 -0.31
N ILE A 115 11.30 -3.95 0.20
CA ILE A 115 12.59 -4.00 -0.53
C ILE A 115 12.82 -5.35 -1.22
N ALA A 116 11.77 -6.17 -1.34
CA ALA A 116 11.70 -7.27 -2.30
C ALA A 116 11.67 -6.77 -3.78
N ASP A 117 12.37 -5.67 -4.08
CA ASP A 117 12.62 -5.18 -5.42
C ASP A 117 13.59 -6.14 -6.13
N GLN A 118 13.15 -6.71 -7.25
CA GLN A 118 13.95 -7.63 -8.05
C GLN A 118 15.29 -7.04 -8.51
N ARG A 119 15.38 -5.71 -8.60
CA ARG A 119 16.61 -4.99 -8.93
C ARG A 119 17.71 -5.16 -7.87
N LEU A 120 17.35 -5.61 -6.67
CA LEU A 120 18.24 -5.69 -5.53
C LEU A 120 18.74 -7.12 -5.21
N GLN A 121 18.27 -8.14 -5.95
CA GLN A 121 18.59 -9.55 -5.69
C GLN A 121 20.08 -9.92 -5.79
N ASN A 122 20.90 -9.11 -6.49
CA ASN A 122 22.33 -9.34 -6.64
C ASN A 122 23.19 -8.62 -5.58
N PHE A 123 22.57 -7.91 -4.65
CA PHE A 123 23.27 -7.17 -3.60
C PHE A 123 23.08 -7.85 -2.24
N ASP A 124 24.16 -7.94 -1.48
CA ASP A 124 24.09 -8.21 -0.05
C ASP A 124 23.68 -6.90 0.63
N ILE A 125 22.56 -6.93 1.35
CA ILE A 125 21.96 -5.74 1.93
C ILE A 125 22.01 -5.87 3.45
N GLU A 126 22.87 -5.08 4.07
CA GLU A 126 22.87 -4.85 5.51
C GLU A 126 22.15 -3.53 5.77
N ALA A 127 21.25 -3.48 6.75
CA ALA A 127 20.36 -2.34 6.92
C ALA A 127 20.68 -1.59 8.22
N ASP A 128 21.17 -0.36 8.12
CA ASP A 128 21.33 0.58 9.24
C ASP A 128 20.02 1.38 9.45
N VAL A 129 19.54 1.48 10.69
CA VAL A 129 18.10 1.60 10.96
C VAL A 129 17.72 2.88 11.67
N SER A 130 17.06 3.78 10.96
CA SER A 130 16.27 4.85 11.57
C SER A 130 14.85 4.84 11.01
N ARG A 131 13.83 4.60 11.87
CA ARG A 131 12.38 4.72 11.54
C ARG A 131 11.86 3.88 10.35
N ARG A 132 12.11 2.56 10.38
CA ARG A 132 11.69 1.57 9.37
C ARG A 132 10.19 1.35 9.23
N GLU A 133 9.40 1.65 10.25
CA GLU A 133 7.99 1.25 10.28
C GLU A 133 7.08 2.31 9.68
N MET A 134 6.37 1.97 8.61
CA MET A 134 5.22 2.74 8.18
C MET A 134 4.04 2.45 9.10
N LEU A 135 3.59 3.48 9.81
CA LEU A 135 2.47 3.39 10.74
C LEU A 135 1.17 3.83 10.07
N ILE A 136 0.10 3.04 10.24
CA ILE A 136 -1.28 3.47 9.97
C ILE A 136 -2.05 3.33 11.29
N PRO A 137 -2.49 4.44 11.91
CA PRO A 137 -3.24 4.41 13.15
C PRO A 137 -4.54 3.61 13.04
N GLU A 138 -4.94 2.98 14.14
CA GLU A 138 -6.19 2.22 14.27
C GLU A 138 -7.42 3.07 13.97
N ARG A 139 -7.31 4.37 14.26
CA ARG A 139 -8.35 5.36 14.04
C ARG A 139 -7.81 6.51 13.20
N LEU A 140 -8.55 6.83 12.15
CA LEU A 140 -8.24 7.91 11.22
C LEU A 140 -9.24 9.05 11.33
N ALA A 141 -8.77 10.25 11.02
CA ALA A 141 -9.59 11.46 10.85
C ALA A 141 -9.39 12.02 9.44
N PRO A 142 -10.41 12.67 8.82
CA PRO A 142 -10.28 13.22 7.48
C PRO A 142 -9.08 14.16 7.34
N GLY A 143 -8.28 13.98 6.29
CA GLY A 143 -7.09 14.79 6.03
C GLY A 143 -5.91 14.56 6.99
N GLN A 144 -5.98 13.54 7.86
CA GLN A 144 -4.92 13.26 8.82
C GLN A 144 -3.58 12.97 8.12
N ILE A 145 -2.55 13.69 8.56
CA ILE A 145 -1.17 13.42 8.20
C ILE A 145 -0.66 12.23 9.01
N LEU A 146 0.00 11.29 8.34
CA LEU A 146 0.54 10.08 8.94
C LEU A 146 2.06 10.21 9.13
N PRO A 147 2.65 9.50 10.11
CA PRO A 147 4.09 9.55 10.36
C PRO A 147 4.90 9.13 9.13
N GLU A 148 5.93 9.90 8.80
CA GLU A 148 6.88 9.54 7.76
C GLU A 148 7.74 8.35 8.18
N ALA A 149 8.25 7.62 7.19
CA ALA A 149 9.16 6.51 7.39
C ALA A 149 10.37 6.66 6.47
N SER A 150 11.53 6.18 6.92
CA SER A 150 12.74 6.16 6.12
C SER A 150 13.54 4.91 6.44
N ALA A 151 14.40 4.48 5.53
CA ALA A 151 15.37 3.45 5.84
C ALA A 151 16.57 3.58 4.89
N THR A 152 17.76 3.37 5.44
CA THR A 152 19.02 3.40 4.68
C THR A 152 19.63 2.00 4.70
N PHE A 153 20.11 1.56 3.55
CA PHE A 153 20.56 0.20 3.31
C PHE A 153 21.98 0.27 2.80
N ASP A 154 22.90 -0.33 3.54
CA ASP A 154 24.27 -0.52 3.10
C ASP A 154 24.32 -1.65 2.08
N MET A 155 24.85 -1.32 0.92
CA MET A 155 24.84 -2.20 -0.23
C MET A 155 26.25 -2.74 -0.48
N LYS A 156 26.38 -4.07 -0.51
CA LYS A 156 27.60 -4.75 -0.95
C LYS A 156 27.31 -5.57 -2.20
N MET A 157 28.08 -5.36 -3.26
CA MET A 157 27.98 -6.16 -4.48
C MET A 157 29.05 -7.26 -4.46
N LYS A 158 28.63 -8.51 -4.65
CA LYS A 158 29.57 -9.64 -4.77
C LYS A 158 30.12 -9.70 -6.21
N THR A 159 31.44 -9.67 -6.34
CA THR A 159 32.15 -9.79 -7.63
C THR A 159 33.27 -10.82 -7.49
N GLY A 160 33.00 -12.06 -7.90
CA GLY A 160 33.94 -13.18 -7.74
C GLY A 160 34.22 -13.49 -6.26
N GLN A 161 35.48 -13.43 -5.85
CA GLN A 161 35.90 -13.64 -4.45
C GLN A 161 35.98 -12.33 -3.64
N SER A 162 35.62 -11.18 -4.23
CA SER A 162 35.68 -9.87 -3.58
C SER A 162 34.29 -9.24 -3.46
N ALA A 163 34.11 -8.36 -2.47
CA ALA A 163 32.92 -7.55 -2.31
C ALA A 163 33.27 -6.07 -2.48
N ILE A 164 32.45 -5.34 -3.23
CA ILE A 164 32.57 -3.90 -3.41
C ILE A 164 31.46 -3.24 -2.60
N THR A 165 31.84 -2.35 -1.67
CA THR A 165 30.89 -1.48 -0.97
C THR A 165 30.39 -0.43 -1.94
N LEU A 166 29.07 -0.31 -2.07
CA LEU A 166 28.42 0.74 -2.83
C LEU A 166 27.95 1.85 -1.89
N PRO A 167 27.67 3.06 -2.41
CA PRO A 167 26.89 4.04 -1.67
C PRO A 167 25.59 3.40 -1.15
N SER A 168 25.07 3.90 -0.03
CA SER A 168 23.86 3.34 0.58
C SER A 168 22.62 3.67 -0.25
N LEU A 169 21.64 2.76 -0.25
CA LEU A 169 20.31 2.98 -0.80
C LEU A 169 19.42 3.59 0.28
N THR A 170 18.81 4.74 0.01
CA THR A 170 17.91 5.38 0.98
C THR A 170 16.49 5.39 0.44
N PHE A 171 15.55 4.88 1.24
CA PHE A 171 14.12 5.00 1.00
C PHE A 171 13.51 6.02 1.95
N ARG A 172 12.59 6.82 1.43
CA ARG A 172 11.79 7.77 2.19
C ARG A 172 10.34 7.68 1.76
N VAL A 173 9.44 7.63 2.73
CA VAL A 173 8.00 7.68 2.53
C VAL A 173 7.45 8.85 3.32
N PHE A 174 7.04 9.88 2.61
CA PHE A 174 6.66 11.19 3.17
C PHE A 174 5.40 11.73 2.51
N ASP A 175 4.92 12.90 2.97
CA ASP A 175 3.63 13.48 2.56
C ASP A 175 2.46 12.50 2.70
N ARG A 176 2.54 11.62 3.70
CA ARG A 176 1.55 10.57 3.92
C ARG A 176 0.27 11.18 4.47
N ARG A 177 -0.83 11.00 3.77
CA ARG A 177 -2.13 11.56 4.14
C ARG A 177 -3.24 10.54 3.95
N PHE A 178 -4.12 10.45 4.94
CA PHE A 178 -5.42 9.80 4.77
C PHE A 178 -6.40 10.77 4.07
N GLU A 179 -6.93 10.34 2.93
CA GLU A 179 -7.89 11.12 2.15
C GLU A 179 -9.32 10.90 2.65
N ASN A 180 -9.79 9.66 2.52
CA ASN A 180 -11.14 9.24 2.85
C ASN A 180 -11.20 7.72 3.04
N ALA A 181 -12.31 7.25 3.59
CA ALA A 181 -12.67 5.84 3.54
C ALA A 181 -13.67 5.64 2.40
N GLU A 182 -13.51 4.56 1.63
CA GLU A 182 -14.40 4.23 0.52
C GLU A 182 -14.41 2.72 0.26
N THR A 183 -15.48 2.23 -0.36
CA THR A 183 -15.57 0.82 -0.76
C THR A 183 -14.84 0.60 -2.08
N VAL A 184 -13.91 -0.35 -2.10
CA VAL A 184 -13.20 -0.80 -3.30
C VAL A 184 -13.75 -2.16 -3.72
N GLU A 185 -14.20 -2.25 -4.97
CA GLU A 185 -14.65 -3.49 -5.59
C GLU A 185 -13.52 -4.11 -6.41
N THR A 186 -13.32 -5.41 -6.24
CA THR A 186 -12.31 -6.22 -6.91
C THR A 186 -12.92 -7.57 -7.32
N PRO A 187 -12.24 -8.36 -8.16
CA PRO A 187 -12.70 -9.73 -8.41
C PRO A 187 -12.75 -10.62 -7.15
N ALA A 188 -11.98 -10.29 -6.11
CA ALA A 188 -12.00 -10.99 -4.83
C ALA A 188 -13.17 -10.60 -3.92
N GLY A 189 -13.85 -9.48 -4.20
CA GLY A 189 -14.95 -8.98 -3.40
C GLY A 189 -14.96 -7.46 -3.21
N LYS A 190 -15.79 -7.01 -2.27
CA LYS A 190 -15.95 -5.59 -1.88
C LYS A 190 -15.36 -5.35 -0.52
N TYR A 191 -14.53 -4.32 -0.40
CA TYR A 191 -13.79 -4.03 0.83
C TYR A 191 -13.91 -2.56 1.19
N LEU A 192 -14.23 -2.27 2.45
CA LEU A 192 -14.18 -0.92 2.98
C LEU A 192 -12.73 -0.57 3.30
N CYS A 193 -12.18 0.44 2.61
CA CYS A 193 -10.76 0.76 2.64
C CYS A 193 -10.50 2.19 3.10
N ALA A 194 -9.41 2.39 3.83
CA ALA A 194 -8.82 3.71 3.99
C ALA A 194 -7.93 4.02 2.79
N LYS A 195 -8.17 5.15 2.13
CA LYS A 195 -7.34 5.65 1.03
C LYS A 195 -6.22 6.52 1.57
N ILE A 196 -4.99 6.11 1.30
CA ILE A 196 -3.78 6.79 1.76
C ILE A 196 -2.97 7.19 0.53
N VAL A 197 -2.58 8.45 0.47
CA VAL A 197 -1.69 9.00 -0.55
C VAL A 197 -0.35 9.35 0.10
N GLN A 198 0.75 9.05 -0.59
CA GLN A 198 2.10 9.31 -0.10
C GLN A 198 3.09 9.46 -1.25
N THR A 199 4.23 10.08 -0.97
CA THR A 199 5.38 10.11 -1.87
C THR A 199 6.38 9.07 -1.41
N VAL A 200 6.81 8.21 -2.35
CA VAL A 200 7.91 7.27 -2.13
C VAL A 200 9.10 7.76 -2.94
N GLU A 201 10.22 7.95 -2.26
CA GLU A 201 11.49 8.34 -2.84
C GLU A 201 12.53 7.26 -2.53
N ALA A 202 13.29 6.89 -3.56
CA ALA A 202 14.40 5.95 -3.46
C ALA A 202 15.63 6.60 -4.10
N GLU A 203 16.69 6.75 -3.32
CA GLU A 203 17.99 7.21 -3.80
C GLU A 203 18.88 6.00 -4.09
N TYR A 204 18.94 5.62 -5.36
CA TYR A 204 19.72 4.48 -5.80
C TYR A 204 21.19 4.87 -6.04
N PRO A 205 22.17 4.07 -5.57
CA PRO A 205 23.60 4.39 -5.64
C PRO A 205 24.16 4.70 -7.04
N LEU A 206 23.53 4.20 -8.10
CA LEU A 206 23.97 4.35 -9.50
C LEU A 206 22.92 4.93 -10.45
N ILE A 207 21.65 4.96 -10.02
CA ILE A 207 20.51 5.43 -10.84
C ILE A 207 20.10 6.85 -10.39
N GLY A 208 20.54 7.27 -9.20
CA GLY A 208 20.13 8.51 -8.57
C GLY A 208 18.72 8.43 -8.01
N LYS A 209 18.21 9.62 -7.67
CA LYS A 209 16.92 9.78 -7.00
C LYS A 209 15.75 9.47 -7.92
N GLN A 210 14.89 8.56 -7.49
CA GLN A 210 13.61 8.25 -8.13
C GLN A 210 12.49 8.55 -7.14
N ALA A 211 11.44 9.21 -7.60
CA ALA A 211 10.28 9.54 -6.78
C ALA A 211 8.99 9.22 -7.53
N PHE A 212 8.01 8.68 -6.82
CA PHE A 212 6.68 8.40 -7.33
C PHE A 212 5.63 8.67 -6.26
N THR A 213 4.45 9.08 -6.69
CA THR A 213 3.28 9.15 -5.81
C THR A 213 2.66 7.76 -5.74
N SER A 214 2.35 7.30 -4.54
CA SER A 214 1.67 6.05 -4.28
C SER A 214 0.31 6.34 -3.64
N THR A 215 -0.74 5.68 -4.15
CA THR A 215 -2.04 5.64 -3.49
C THR A 215 -2.34 4.20 -3.10
N SER A 216 -2.69 3.94 -1.84
CA SER A 216 -3.10 2.63 -1.37
C SER A 216 -4.49 2.66 -0.74
N TRP A 217 -5.22 1.56 -0.92
CA TRP A 217 -6.51 1.31 -0.29
C TRP A 217 -6.37 0.15 0.66
N THR A 218 -6.42 0.42 1.96
CA THR A 218 -6.16 -0.56 3.00
C THR A 218 -7.44 -0.89 3.76
N SER A 219 -7.89 -2.14 3.62
CA SER A 219 -8.93 -2.72 4.47
C SER A 219 -8.39 -2.98 5.86
N LYS A 220 -9.19 -2.68 6.87
CA LYS A 220 -8.83 -2.98 8.27
C LYS A 220 -8.78 -4.49 8.52
N GLU A 221 -9.58 -5.26 7.80
CA GLU A 221 -9.79 -6.69 8.06
C GLU A 221 -8.79 -7.62 7.37
N ILE A 222 -8.22 -7.22 6.23
CA ILE A 222 -7.30 -8.08 5.46
C ILE A 222 -6.06 -7.35 4.92
N GLY A 223 -5.89 -6.06 5.21
CA GLY A 223 -4.74 -5.26 4.75
C GLY A 223 -4.98 -4.57 3.41
N THR A 224 -3.91 -4.35 2.65
CA THR A 224 -3.97 -3.60 1.37
C THR A 224 -4.78 -4.36 0.32
N ILE A 225 -5.80 -3.72 -0.25
CA ILE A 225 -6.66 -4.29 -1.30
C ILE A 225 -6.16 -3.88 -2.69
N LYS A 226 -5.69 -2.64 -2.79
CA LYS A 226 -5.24 -2.03 -4.03
C LYS A 226 -4.12 -1.04 -3.75
N SER A 227 -3.16 -0.94 -4.66
CA SER A 227 -2.25 0.19 -4.71
C SER A 227 -1.99 0.63 -6.16
N GLU A 228 -1.69 1.91 -6.32
CA GLU A 228 -1.36 2.53 -7.60
C GLU A 228 -0.11 3.38 -7.46
N GLY A 229 0.79 3.28 -8.44
CA GLY A 229 1.97 4.11 -8.57
C GLY A 229 1.83 5.11 -9.71
N TYR A 230 2.24 6.36 -9.46
CA TYR A 230 2.18 7.46 -10.41
C TYR A 230 3.55 8.11 -10.57
N ASN A 231 3.98 8.37 -11.81
CA ASN A 231 5.22 9.09 -12.04
C ASN A 231 5.06 10.61 -11.78
N SER A 232 6.17 11.35 -11.87
CA SER A 232 6.20 12.80 -11.65
C SER A 232 5.30 13.63 -12.58
N LYS A 233 4.80 13.05 -13.68
CA LYS A 233 3.83 13.67 -14.59
C LYS A 233 2.38 13.36 -14.22
N GLY A 234 2.15 12.63 -13.13
CA GLY A 234 0.82 12.17 -12.71
C GLY A 234 0.27 11.01 -13.54
N ASN A 235 1.08 10.37 -14.39
CA ASN A 235 0.62 9.22 -15.16
C ASN A 235 0.72 7.96 -14.30
N LEU A 236 -0.35 7.15 -14.32
CA LEU A 236 -0.35 5.80 -13.74
C LEU A 236 0.75 4.96 -14.40
N VAL A 237 1.61 4.34 -13.59
CA VAL A 237 2.71 3.47 -14.06
C VAL A 237 2.56 2.04 -13.57
N SER A 238 1.85 1.82 -12.47
CA SER A 238 1.60 0.49 -11.92
C SER A 238 0.30 0.43 -11.11
N THR A 239 -0.30 -0.76 -11.10
CA THR A 239 -1.39 -1.09 -10.19
C THR A 239 -1.15 -2.47 -9.60
N VAL A 240 -1.35 -2.63 -8.30
CA VAL A 240 -1.43 -3.93 -7.63
C VAL A 240 -2.85 -4.08 -7.10
N LEU A 241 -3.53 -5.16 -7.44
CA LEU A 241 -4.94 -5.36 -7.11
C LEU A 241 -5.14 -6.77 -6.56
N LEU A 242 -5.82 -6.88 -5.42
CA LEU A 242 -6.30 -8.16 -4.91
C LEU A 242 -7.33 -8.73 -5.88
N THR A 243 -7.01 -9.85 -6.51
CA THR A 243 -7.87 -10.49 -7.51
C THR A 243 -8.46 -11.79 -7.03
N GLU A 244 -7.83 -12.45 -6.06
CA GLU A 244 -8.38 -13.65 -5.43
C GLU A 244 -8.13 -13.61 -3.93
N PHE A 245 -9.14 -14.00 -3.16
CA PHE A 245 -9.05 -14.17 -1.73
C PHE A 245 -9.73 -15.49 -1.35
N ILE A 246 -8.99 -16.38 -0.72
CA ILE A 246 -9.48 -17.66 -0.22
C ILE A 246 -9.30 -17.62 1.29
N GLU A 247 -10.41 -17.61 2.01
CA GLU A 247 -10.43 -17.47 3.46
C GLU A 247 -9.96 -18.74 4.17
#